data_AF-A0A0S8EL62-F1
#
_entry.id   AF-A0A0S8EL62-F1
#
_cell.length_a   1.000
_cell.length_b   1.000
_cell.length_c   1.000
_cell.angle_alpha   90.00
_cell.angle_beta   90.00
_cell.angle_gamma   90.00
#
_symmetry.space_group_name_H-M   'P 1'
#
loop_
_entity.id
_entity.type
_entity.pdbx_description
1 polymer ?
#
loop_
_entity_poly.entity_id
_entity_poly.type
_entity_poly.pdbx_seq_one_letter_code
_entity_poly.pdbx_strand_id
1 'polypeptide(L)'
;MEGADVLWLARRDIGSLFAALSSAGYRCIGPQVRDGTIVYDTLEDADGLPRGVTSTQAPGEYRVTVGNSPRTFSWANGPQALKPFTFSPRETLWRAERGDDAAIRFIETATDPELLAVIAVRACDLAALALQDQHFLDGQYPDPHYAARRRSLFVVAVHCSAPAATCFCASTGDGPRAQSDFDLALSELDEGFLVEAGSARGVTVLKQLPTRPASTAERDLAAHEL
;
A
#
# COMPACT_ATOMS: atom_id res chain seq x y z
N MET A 1 5.55 -11.04 -19.15
CA MET A 1 5.06 -11.86 -18.03
C MET A 1 3.76 -12.47 -18.48
N GLU A 2 3.81 -13.73 -18.90
CA GLU A 2 2.67 -14.48 -19.42
C GLU A 2 1.96 -15.12 -18.23
N GLY A 3 0.76 -14.59 -17.91
CA GLY A 3 -0.23 -15.19 -17.00
C GLY A 3 0.18 -15.33 -15.53
N ALA A 4 0.36 -14.23 -14.79
CA ALA A 4 0.10 -14.30 -13.35
C ALA A 4 -1.39 -14.64 -13.18
N ASP A 5 -1.71 -15.69 -12.42
CA ASP A 5 -3.10 -16.10 -12.18
C ASP A 5 -3.86 -14.96 -11.49
N VAL A 6 -4.68 -14.23 -12.27
CA VAL A 6 -5.55 -13.19 -11.74
C VAL A 6 -6.73 -13.87 -11.06
N LEU A 7 -6.82 -13.70 -9.74
CA LEU A 7 -7.85 -14.33 -8.93
C LEU A 7 -8.98 -13.34 -8.60
N TRP A 8 -10.17 -13.87 -8.38
CA TRP A 8 -11.34 -13.13 -7.92
C TRP A 8 -11.54 -13.34 -6.43
N LEU A 9 -11.71 -12.24 -5.70
CA LEU A 9 -12.13 -12.19 -4.31
C LEU A 9 -13.48 -11.48 -4.23
N ALA A 10 -14.51 -12.13 -3.71
CA ALA A 10 -15.81 -11.49 -3.56
C ALA A 10 -15.74 -10.36 -2.51
N ARG A 11 -16.52 -9.30 -2.70
CA ARG A 11 -16.48 -8.12 -1.81
C ARG A 11 -16.75 -8.45 -0.35
N ARG A 12 -17.67 -9.37 -0.08
CA ARG A 12 -17.98 -9.85 1.27
C ARG A 12 -16.80 -10.53 1.98
N ASP A 13 -15.84 -11.03 1.20
CA ASP A 13 -14.71 -11.80 1.70
C ASP A 13 -13.45 -10.93 1.88
N ILE A 14 -13.50 -9.62 1.65
CA ILE A 14 -12.35 -8.72 1.79
C ILE A 14 -11.76 -8.73 3.21
N GLY A 15 -12.57 -9.01 4.24
CA GLY A 15 -12.10 -9.18 5.62
C GLY A 15 -11.07 -10.31 5.78
N SER A 16 -11.09 -11.33 4.91
CA SER A 16 -10.09 -12.41 4.93
C SER A 16 -8.68 -11.91 4.62
N LEU A 17 -8.52 -10.84 3.83
CA LEU A 17 -7.23 -10.21 3.56
C LEU A 17 -6.63 -9.63 4.85
N PHE A 18 -7.44 -8.89 5.61
CA PHE A 18 -7.02 -8.31 6.88
C PHE A 18 -6.67 -9.39 7.92
N ALA A 19 -7.49 -10.43 8.01
CA ALA A 19 -7.24 -11.57 8.89
C ALA A 19 -5.92 -12.29 8.53
N ALA A 20 -5.65 -12.50 7.24
CA ALA A 20 -4.42 -13.12 6.78
C ALA A 20 -3.18 -12.24 7.07
N LEU A 21 -3.27 -10.93 6.85
CA LEU A 21 -2.20 -9.98 7.15
C LEU A 21 -1.91 -9.92 8.65
N SER A 22 -2.95 -9.81 9.49
CA SER A 22 -2.83 -9.81 10.95
C SER A 22 -2.24 -11.12 11.47
N SER A 23 -2.67 -12.27 10.94
CA SER A 23 -2.12 -13.58 11.28
C SER A 23 -0.64 -13.72 10.89
N ALA A 24 -0.21 -13.01 9.85
CA ALA A 24 1.19 -12.90 9.45
C ALA A 24 2.00 -11.86 10.24
N GLY A 25 1.39 -11.20 11.23
CA GLY A 25 2.03 -10.25 12.14
C GLY A 25 2.05 -8.80 11.66
N TYR A 26 1.35 -8.48 10.57
CA TYR A 26 1.28 -7.10 10.07
C TYR A 26 0.22 -6.29 10.80
N ARG A 27 0.57 -5.06 11.20
CA ARG A 27 -0.43 -4.03 11.53
C ARG A 27 -0.89 -3.35 10.25
N CYS A 28 -2.20 -3.32 10.04
CA CYS A 28 -2.78 -2.73 8.83
C CYS A 28 -2.88 -1.19 8.96
N ILE A 29 -2.42 -0.53 7.91
CA ILE A 29 -2.58 0.90 7.66
C ILE A 29 -3.38 1.03 6.38
N GLY A 30 -4.44 1.85 6.40
CA GLY A 30 -5.30 1.99 5.24
C GLY A 30 -6.00 3.34 5.19
N PRO A 31 -6.81 3.56 4.15
CA PRO A 31 -7.50 4.82 3.96
C PRO A 31 -8.55 5.02 5.04
N GLN A 32 -8.55 6.21 5.65
CA GLN A 32 -9.48 6.66 6.67
C GLN A 32 -9.94 8.08 6.34
N VAL A 33 -11.23 8.38 6.54
CA VAL A 33 -11.72 9.74 6.43
C VAL A 33 -11.42 10.48 7.74
N ARG A 34 -10.62 11.54 7.67
CA ARG A 34 -10.28 12.46 8.77
C ARG A 34 -10.37 13.89 8.28
N ASP A 35 -11.09 14.74 9.01
CA ASP A 35 -11.22 16.17 8.70
C ASP A 35 -11.57 16.46 7.22
N GLY A 36 -12.51 15.68 6.67
CA GLY A 36 -12.96 15.81 5.27
C GLY A 36 -11.98 15.31 4.21
N THR A 37 -10.93 14.59 4.61
CA THR A 37 -9.84 14.11 3.75
C THR A 37 -9.60 12.61 3.93
N ILE A 38 -9.19 11.93 2.86
CA ILE A 38 -8.81 10.52 2.92
C ILE A 38 -7.30 10.42 3.20
N VAL A 39 -6.93 9.85 4.33
CA VAL A 39 -5.54 9.72 4.82
C VAL A 39 -5.23 8.28 5.18
N TYR A 40 -3.96 7.89 5.16
CA TYR A 40 -3.48 6.65 5.76
C TYR A 40 -3.46 6.77 7.29
N ASP A 41 -4.13 5.85 7.95
CA ASP A 41 -4.14 5.70 9.41
C ASP A 41 -4.35 4.21 9.77
N THR A 42 -4.28 3.86 11.04
CA THR A 42 -4.50 2.49 11.51
C THR A 42 -5.87 1.99 11.08
N LEU A 43 -5.91 0.79 10.52
CA LEU A 43 -7.11 0.14 10.02
C LEU A 43 -7.18 -1.27 10.62
N GLU A 44 -8.05 -1.47 11.61
CA GLU A 44 -8.13 -2.73 12.36
C GLU A 44 -8.66 -3.88 11.50
N ASP A 45 -9.68 -3.60 10.69
CA ASP A 45 -10.35 -4.57 9.83
C ASP A 45 -10.95 -3.92 8.57
N ALA A 46 -11.65 -4.73 7.77
CA ALA A 46 -12.28 -4.28 6.54
C ALA A 46 -13.50 -3.35 6.75
N ASP A 47 -14.15 -3.38 7.93
CA ASP A 47 -15.32 -2.55 8.20
C ASP A 47 -14.93 -1.09 8.41
N GLY A 48 -13.67 -0.84 8.78
CA GLY A 48 -13.08 0.50 8.81
C GLY A 48 -12.84 1.13 7.43
N LEU A 49 -12.94 0.37 6.32
CA LEU A 49 -12.72 0.92 4.98
C LEU A 49 -13.80 1.96 4.60
N PRO A 50 -13.43 3.05 3.89
CA PRO A 50 -14.34 4.14 3.56
C PRO A 50 -15.30 3.76 2.43
N ARG A 51 -16.29 2.91 2.73
CA ARG A 51 -17.28 2.43 1.77
C ARG A 51 -18.17 3.57 1.27
N GLY A 52 -18.38 3.61 -0.04
CA GLY A 52 -19.23 4.61 -0.71
C GLY A 52 -18.61 6.00 -0.76
N VAL A 53 -17.37 6.15 -0.29
CA VAL A 53 -16.66 7.42 -0.26
C VAL A 53 -15.98 7.68 -1.60
N THR A 54 -16.17 8.90 -2.11
CA THR A 54 -15.45 9.42 -3.29
C THR A 54 -14.80 10.76 -2.95
N SER A 55 -13.83 11.18 -3.76
CA SER A 55 -13.18 12.48 -3.63
C SER A 55 -13.22 13.25 -4.95
N THR A 56 -13.66 14.50 -4.92
CA THR A 56 -13.42 15.47 -6.00
C THR A 56 -12.17 16.27 -5.66
N GLN A 57 -11.21 16.32 -6.58
CA GLN A 57 -10.03 17.16 -6.45
C GLN A 57 -9.83 17.98 -7.74
N ALA A 58 -9.62 19.28 -7.56
CA ALA A 58 -9.37 20.25 -8.63
C ALA A 58 -8.46 21.38 -8.10
N PRO A 59 -7.95 22.29 -8.94
CA PRO A 59 -7.15 23.43 -8.46
C PRO A 59 -7.88 24.23 -7.37
N GLY A 60 -7.36 24.19 -6.14
CA GLY A 60 -7.95 24.88 -4.98
C GLY A 60 -9.18 24.19 -4.37
N GLU A 61 -9.51 22.96 -4.77
CA GLU A 61 -10.67 22.23 -4.25
C GLU A 61 -10.31 20.78 -3.87
N TYR A 62 -10.75 20.38 -2.68
CA TYR A 62 -10.81 19.00 -2.24
C TYR A 62 -12.13 18.78 -1.50
N ARG A 63 -12.90 17.77 -1.92
CA ARG A 63 -14.18 17.46 -1.30
C ARG A 63 -14.42 15.97 -1.28
N VAL A 64 -14.66 15.43 -0.10
CA VAL A 64 -15.15 14.07 0.08
C VAL A 64 -16.68 14.07 0.05
N THR A 65 -17.26 13.09 -0.64
CA THR A 65 -18.69 12.81 -0.58
C THR A 65 -18.93 11.34 -0.25
N VAL A 66 -20.07 11.07 0.40
CA VAL A 66 -20.48 9.71 0.77
C VAL A 66 -21.75 9.40 -0.02
N GLY A 67 -21.71 8.31 -0.77
CA GLY A 67 -22.85 7.80 -1.54
C GLY A 67 -23.18 6.35 -1.19
N ASN A 68 -23.96 5.72 -2.07
CA ASN A 68 -24.44 4.34 -1.88
C ASN A 68 -23.57 3.29 -2.60
N SER A 69 -22.42 3.69 -3.16
CA SER A 69 -21.54 2.76 -3.86
C SER A 69 -20.98 1.71 -2.90
N PRO A 70 -20.88 0.43 -3.30
CA PRO A 70 -20.27 -0.60 -2.47
C PRO A 70 -18.73 -0.48 -2.41
N ARG A 71 -18.13 0.37 -3.26
CA ARG A 71 -16.68 0.52 -3.42
C ARG A 71 -16.02 1.23 -2.24
N THR A 72 -14.77 0.88 -1.96
CA THR A 72 -13.96 1.41 -0.85
C THR A 72 -12.73 2.18 -1.33
N PHE A 73 -12.37 2.06 -2.62
CA PHE A 73 -11.18 2.66 -3.23
C PHE A 73 -11.50 3.53 -4.45
N SER A 74 -12.76 3.97 -4.60
CA SER A 74 -13.23 4.82 -5.70
C SER A 74 -12.91 6.32 -5.51
N TRP A 75 -11.65 6.63 -5.27
CA TRP A 75 -11.13 7.99 -5.04
C TRP A 75 -9.67 8.10 -5.54
N ALA A 76 -9.22 9.32 -5.89
CA ALA A 76 -7.87 9.58 -6.41
C ALA A 76 -6.80 9.41 -5.31
N ASN A 77 -5.50 9.69 -5.55
CA ASN A 77 -4.52 9.61 -4.45
C ASN A 77 -4.82 10.64 -3.34
N GLY A 78 -4.48 10.28 -2.10
CA GLY A 78 -4.62 11.17 -0.95
C GLY A 78 -3.46 12.17 -0.87
N PRO A 79 -3.49 13.12 0.10
CA PRO A 79 -2.41 14.10 0.28
C PRO A 79 -1.16 13.52 0.96
N GLN A 80 -1.21 12.28 1.43
CA GLN A 80 -0.10 11.61 2.12
C GLN A 80 0.63 10.65 1.17
N ALA A 81 1.96 10.59 1.32
CA ALA A 81 2.82 9.63 0.65
C ALA A 81 3.18 8.46 1.59
N LEU A 82 3.86 7.44 1.05
CA LEU A 82 4.39 6.31 1.83
C LEU A 82 5.61 6.64 2.69
N LYS A 83 6.26 7.78 2.42
CA LYS A 83 7.50 8.20 3.08
C LYS A 83 7.47 8.12 4.62
N PRO A 84 6.39 8.50 5.33
CA PRO A 84 6.33 8.39 6.79
C PRO A 84 6.41 6.95 7.31
N PHE A 85 6.16 5.94 6.46
CA PHE A 85 6.27 4.52 6.83
C PHE A 85 7.64 3.93 6.50
N THR A 86 8.46 4.62 5.70
CA THR A 86 9.83 4.21 5.35
C THR A 86 10.91 5.00 6.09
N PHE A 87 10.53 6.07 6.81
CA PHE A 87 11.44 6.90 7.60
C PHE A 87 10.88 7.18 9.00
N SER A 88 11.77 7.24 10.00
CA SER A 88 11.40 7.79 11.31
C SER A 88 11.79 9.26 11.43
N PRO A 89 10.96 10.12 12.04
CA PRO A 89 11.32 11.51 12.33
C PRO A 89 12.54 11.66 13.25
N ARG A 90 12.85 10.63 14.05
CA ARG A 90 14.01 10.58 14.94
C ARG A 90 14.60 9.19 14.93
N GLU A 91 15.92 9.09 14.76
CA GLU A 91 16.64 7.82 14.75
C GLU A 91 17.85 7.88 15.65
N THR A 92 18.11 6.77 16.34
CA THR A 92 19.36 6.58 17.08
C THR A 92 20.33 5.89 16.13
N LEU A 93 21.45 6.53 15.82
CA LEU A 93 22.47 5.95 14.94
C LEU A 93 23.41 5.04 15.73
N TRP A 94 23.84 5.51 16.90
CA TRP A 94 24.71 4.77 17.80
C TRP A 94 24.48 5.17 19.25
N ARG A 95 24.88 4.29 20.16
CA ARG A 95 24.96 4.53 21.60
C ARG A 95 26.40 4.39 22.05
N ALA A 96 26.79 5.15 23.07
CA ALA A 96 28.07 4.98 23.74
C ALA A 96 27.81 4.47 25.16
N GLU A 97 28.43 3.35 25.50
CA GLU A 97 28.33 2.73 26.81
C GLU A 97 29.70 2.62 27.44
N ARG A 98 29.79 2.84 28.76
CA ARG A 98 31.02 2.66 29.52
C ARG A 98 31.05 1.24 30.09
N GLY A 99 32.02 0.44 29.68
CA GLY A 99 32.23 -0.91 30.21
C GLY A 99 32.82 -0.91 31.62
N ASP A 100 32.78 -2.07 32.27
CA ASP A 100 33.37 -2.29 33.61
C ASP A 100 34.89 -2.06 33.63
N ASP A 101 35.53 -2.16 32.46
CA ASP A 101 36.93 -1.84 32.19
C ASP A 101 37.20 -0.33 32.07
N ALA A 102 36.19 0.51 32.34
CA ALA A 102 36.16 1.95 32.11
C ALA A 102 36.33 2.40 30.65
N ALA A 103 36.38 1.47 29.67
CA ALA A 103 36.46 1.80 28.26
C ALA A 103 35.09 2.25 27.72
N ILE A 104 35.10 3.12 26.71
CA ILE A 104 33.89 3.55 25.99
C ILE A 104 33.72 2.64 24.77
N ARG A 105 32.55 2.02 24.65
CA ARG A 105 32.17 1.19 23.49
C ARG A 105 31.07 1.89 22.72
N PHE A 106 31.22 1.95 21.40
CA PHE A 106 30.20 2.47 20.50
C PHE A 106 29.41 1.29 19.94
N ILE A 107 28.11 1.32 20.13
CA ILE A 107 27.18 0.26 19.75
C ILE A 107 26.25 0.84 18.69
N GLU A 108 26.31 0.27 17.49
CA GLU A 108 25.38 0.59 16.42
C GLU A 108 23.97 0.15 16.83
N THR A 109 22.97 1.00 16.59
CA THR A 109 21.59 0.68 16.97
C THR A 109 20.90 -0.04 15.81
N ALA A 110 20.65 -1.34 15.98
CA ALA A 110 19.85 -2.10 15.03
C ALA A 110 18.43 -1.51 14.93
N THR A 111 17.89 -1.50 13.71
CA THR A 111 16.49 -1.10 13.46
C THR A 111 15.64 -2.34 13.37
N ASP A 112 14.69 -2.48 14.29
CA ASP A 112 13.67 -3.53 14.29
C ASP A 112 12.30 -2.86 14.16
N PRO A 113 11.89 -2.49 12.93
CA PRO A 113 10.65 -1.79 12.71
C PRO A 113 9.47 -2.77 12.76
N GLU A 114 8.34 -2.29 13.23
CA GLU A 114 7.08 -3.02 13.16
C GLU A 114 6.76 -3.43 11.70
N LEU A 115 6.17 -4.62 11.55
CA LEU A 115 5.64 -5.08 10.28
C LEU A 115 4.33 -4.32 9.98
N LEU A 116 4.30 -3.58 8.87
CA LEU A 116 3.12 -2.81 8.47
C LEU A 116 2.58 -3.32 7.14
N ALA A 117 1.27 -3.47 7.03
CA ALA A 117 0.61 -3.68 5.74
C ALA A 117 -0.09 -2.38 5.32
N VAL A 118 0.39 -1.72 4.26
CA VAL A 118 -0.19 -0.46 3.77
C VAL A 118 -1.14 -0.78 2.61
N ILE A 119 -2.40 -0.37 2.76
CA ILE A 119 -3.52 -0.74 1.90
C ILE A 119 -4.02 0.48 1.14
N ALA A 120 -4.43 0.30 -0.12
CA ALA A 120 -4.87 1.35 -1.05
C ALA A 120 -3.72 2.18 -1.66
N VAL A 121 -2.53 1.59 -1.74
CA VAL A 121 -1.37 2.23 -2.36
C VAL A 121 -1.58 2.42 -3.86
N ARG A 122 -1.39 3.63 -4.38
CA ARG A 122 -1.57 3.91 -5.81
C ARG A 122 -0.29 3.67 -6.60
N ALA A 123 -0.41 3.42 -7.89
CA ALA A 123 0.74 3.25 -8.78
C ALA A 123 1.71 4.43 -8.72
N CYS A 124 1.20 5.67 -8.62
CA CYS A 124 2.03 6.85 -8.48
C CYS A 124 2.74 6.95 -7.12
N ASP A 125 2.18 6.35 -6.05
CA ASP A 125 2.88 6.23 -4.76
C ASP A 125 4.05 5.23 -4.88
N LEU A 126 3.86 4.15 -5.64
CA LEU A 126 4.92 3.15 -5.91
C LEU A 126 6.05 3.74 -6.76
N ALA A 127 5.73 4.54 -7.78
CA ALA A 127 6.73 5.25 -8.56
C ALA A 127 7.56 6.21 -7.68
N ALA A 128 6.90 6.95 -6.77
CA ALA A 128 7.58 7.79 -5.80
C ALA A 128 8.42 6.98 -4.79
N LEU A 129 7.98 5.78 -4.43
CA LEU A 129 8.73 4.85 -3.58
C LEU A 129 9.96 4.29 -4.30
N ALA A 130 9.85 3.92 -5.58
CA ALA A 130 10.96 3.44 -6.39
C ALA A 130 12.08 4.49 -6.50
N LEU A 131 11.73 5.77 -6.62
CA LEU A 131 12.72 6.86 -6.57
C LEU A 131 13.44 6.96 -5.21
N GLN A 132 12.74 6.65 -4.10
CA GLN A 132 13.38 6.56 -2.79
C GLN A 132 14.29 5.33 -2.71
N ASP A 133 13.81 4.16 -3.17
CA ASP A 133 14.59 2.93 -3.21
C ASP A 133 15.90 3.14 -3.99
N GLN A 134 15.86 3.82 -5.14
CA GLN A 134 17.06 4.16 -5.91
C GLN A 134 18.09 4.99 -5.13
N HIS A 135 17.63 5.94 -4.30
CA HIS A 135 18.52 6.80 -3.54
C HIS A 135 19.07 6.12 -2.28
N PHE A 136 18.22 5.39 -1.56
CA PHE A 136 18.52 4.87 -0.23
C PHE A 136 18.97 3.41 -0.22
N LEU A 137 18.77 2.65 -1.29
CA LEU A 137 19.13 1.23 -1.38
C LEU A 137 20.18 0.92 -2.45
N ASP A 138 20.11 1.57 -3.61
CA ASP A 138 20.91 1.15 -4.78
C ASP A 138 22.30 1.81 -4.86
N GLY A 139 22.62 2.70 -3.92
CA GLY A 139 23.93 3.37 -3.82
C GLY A 139 25.05 2.50 -3.25
N GLN A 140 26.28 3.04 -3.23
CA GLN A 140 27.46 2.36 -2.65
C GLN A 140 27.28 2.05 -1.15
N TYR A 141 26.50 2.88 -0.45
CA TYR A 141 26.22 2.74 0.97
C TYR A 141 24.70 2.79 1.19
N PRO A 142 24.02 1.64 1.12
CA PRO A 142 22.59 1.56 1.41
C PRO A 142 22.29 2.02 2.85
N ASP A 143 21.20 2.76 3.04
CA ASP A 143 20.76 3.20 4.35
C ASP A 143 20.11 2.02 5.11
N PRO A 144 20.70 1.57 6.24
CA PRO A 144 20.21 0.39 6.96
C PRO A 144 18.84 0.61 7.62
N HIS A 145 18.53 1.86 8.02
CA HIS A 145 17.28 2.21 8.69
C HIS A 145 16.11 2.26 7.70
N TYR A 146 16.34 2.85 6.52
CA TYR A 146 15.39 2.81 5.40
C TYR A 146 15.18 1.37 4.94
N ALA A 147 16.26 0.62 4.71
CA ALA A 147 16.19 -0.75 4.22
C ALA A 147 15.41 -1.67 5.18
N ALA A 148 15.59 -1.52 6.49
CA ALA A 148 14.83 -2.26 7.48
C ALA A 148 13.32 -1.97 7.38
N ARG A 149 12.91 -0.70 7.33
CA ARG A 149 11.50 -0.29 7.22
C ARG A 149 10.89 -0.68 5.89
N ARG A 150 11.59 -0.42 4.79
CA ARG A 150 11.15 -0.80 3.45
C ARG A 150 10.88 -2.30 3.33
N ARG A 151 11.70 -3.14 3.97
CA ARG A 151 11.48 -4.60 4.06
C ARG A 151 10.33 -4.98 4.99
N SER A 152 10.05 -4.22 6.05
CA SER A 152 8.93 -4.50 6.96
C SER A 152 7.56 -4.11 6.40
N LEU A 153 7.51 -3.31 5.33
CA LEU A 153 6.26 -2.99 4.64
C LEU A 153 5.79 -4.16 3.77
N PHE A 154 4.52 -4.53 3.93
CA PHE A 154 3.71 -5.26 2.98
C PHE A 154 2.81 -4.28 2.23
N VAL A 155 2.83 -4.30 0.90
CA VAL A 155 2.17 -3.28 0.09
C VAL A 155 0.99 -3.89 -0.67
N VAL A 156 -0.22 -3.44 -0.34
CA VAL A 156 -1.45 -3.75 -1.08
C VAL A 156 -1.80 -2.56 -1.97
N ALA A 157 -1.38 -2.66 -3.23
CA ALA A 157 -1.68 -1.68 -4.25
C ALA A 157 -3.14 -1.81 -4.74
N VAL A 158 -3.74 -0.68 -5.12
CA VAL A 158 -5.06 -0.65 -5.75
C VAL A 158 -4.98 0.20 -7.01
N HIS A 159 -5.28 -0.41 -8.17
CA HIS A 159 -5.30 0.31 -9.43
C HIS A 159 -6.32 1.46 -9.39
N CYS A 160 -5.95 2.59 -9.97
CA CYS A 160 -6.73 3.82 -9.83
C CYS A 160 -7.81 3.91 -10.92
N SER A 161 -9.06 3.61 -10.58
CA SER A 161 -10.21 3.78 -11.49
C SER A 161 -10.93 5.13 -11.35
N ALA A 162 -10.43 6.00 -10.45
CA ALA A 162 -11.06 7.27 -10.12
C ALA A 162 -10.01 8.41 -10.06
N PRO A 163 -9.40 8.79 -11.21
CA PRO A 163 -8.42 9.86 -11.25
C PRO A 163 -9.05 11.22 -10.96
N ALA A 164 -8.27 12.12 -10.36
CA ALA A 164 -8.65 13.52 -10.23
C ALA A 164 -8.36 14.30 -11.52
N ALA A 165 -8.99 15.48 -11.68
CA ALA A 165 -8.74 16.37 -12.81
C ALA A 165 -7.28 16.88 -12.89
N THR A 166 -6.55 16.78 -11.78
CA THR A 166 -5.14 17.19 -11.65
C THR A 166 -4.16 16.03 -11.77
N CYS A 167 -4.62 14.79 -11.98
CA CYS A 167 -3.75 13.62 -12.12
C CYS A 167 -3.07 13.58 -13.50
N PHE A 168 -1.79 13.20 -13.53
CA PHE A 168 -1.00 13.05 -14.75
C PHE A 168 -0.19 11.74 -14.82
N CYS A 169 -0.41 10.82 -13.87
CA CYS A 169 0.35 9.56 -13.77
C CYS A 169 0.27 8.69 -15.04
N ALA A 170 -0.88 8.66 -15.71
CA ALA A 170 -1.04 7.94 -16.97
C ALA A 170 -0.12 8.50 -18.07
N SER A 171 0.06 9.82 -18.11
CA SER A 171 0.91 10.51 -19.10
C SER A 171 2.40 10.32 -18.82
N THR A 172 2.79 10.07 -17.57
CA THR A 172 4.19 9.87 -17.16
C THR A 172 4.59 8.39 -17.10
N GLY A 173 3.63 7.46 -17.24
CA GLY A 173 3.87 6.02 -17.14
C GLY A 173 3.87 5.47 -15.71
N ASP A 174 3.44 6.28 -14.73
CA ASP A 174 3.45 5.95 -13.30
C ASP A 174 2.07 5.44 -12.81
N GLY A 175 1.19 5.03 -13.72
CA GLY A 175 -0.16 4.58 -13.42
C GLY A 175 -1.05 4.56 -14.66
N PRO A 176 -2.37 4.33 -14.51
CA PRO A 176 -3.12 4.12 -13.26
C PRO A 176 -2.98 2.69 -12.68
N ARG A 177 -2.46 1.76 -13.48
CA ARG A 177 -2.17 0.38 -13.09
C ARG A 177 -0.78 0.29 -12.41
N ALA A 178 -0.73 -0.36 -11.25
CA ALA A 178 0.52 -0.68 -10.58
C ALA A 178 1.23 -1.82 -11.33
N GLN A 179 2.52 -1.66 -11.61
CA GLN A 179 3.29 -2.62 -12.42
C GLN A 179 4.30 -3.44 -11.59
N SER A 180 4.87 -2.84 -10.54
CA SER A 180 5.91 -3.44 -9.70
C SER A 180 5.85 -2.89 -8.27
N ASP A 181 6.73 -3.40 -7.39
CA ASP A 181 6.99 -2.88 -6.04
C ASP A 181 5.84 -3.01 -5.04
N PHE A 182 4.91 -3.92 -5.31
CA PHE A 182 3.82 -4.31 -4.43
C PHE A 182 3.86 -5.81 -4.08
N ASP A 183 3.21 -6.19 -2.97
CA ASP A 183 3.00 -7.59 -2.62
C ASP A 183 1.69 -8.11 -3.22
N LEU A 184 0.61 -7.32 -3.15
CA LEU A 184 -0.67 -7.59 -3.81
C LEU A 184 -1.12 -6.36 -4.60
N ALA A 185 -1.76 -6.58 -5.76
CA ALA A 185 -2.47 -5.54 -6.50
C ALA A 185 -3.95 -5.91 -6.62
N LEU A 186 -4.82 -4.93 -6.38
CA LEU A 186 -6.28 -5.07 -6.47
C LEU A 186 -6.83 -4.21 -7.61
N SER A 187 -7.74 -4.78 -8.40
CA SER A 187 -8.67 -4.02 -9.24
C SER A 187 -10.05 -4.11 -8.61
N GLU A 188 -10.61 -2.99 -8.17
CA GLU A 188 -11.90 -2.96 -7.47
C GLU A 188 -13.07 -2.87 -8.46
N LEU A 189 -14.00 -3.83 -8.38
CA LEU A 189 -15.30 -3.82 -9.07
C LEU A 189 -16.45 -3.86 -8.05
N ASP A 190 -17.69 -3.59 -8.46
CA ASP A 190 -18.83 -3.51 -7.53
C ASP A 190 -19.01 -4.78 -6.67
N GLU A 191 -18.87 -5.96 -7.28
CA GLU A 191 -19.09 -7.25 -6.61
C GLU A 191 -17.83 -7.83 -5.93
N GLY A 192 -16.66 -7.24 -6.13
CA GLY A 192 -15.41 -7.80 -5.59
C GLY A 192 -14.14 -7.20 -6.17
N PHE A 193 -13.08 -7.98 -6.13
CA PHE A 193 -11.74 -7.56 -6.48
C PHE A 193 -11.07 -8.60 -7.36
N LEU A 194 -10.40 -8.14 -8.40
CA LEU A 194 -9.34 -8.93 -9.03
C LEU A 194 -8.08 -8.75 -8.19
N VAL A 195 -7.39 -9.84 -7.88
CA VAL A 195 -6.23 -9.87 -7.00
C VAL A 195 -5.08 -10.55 -7.71
N GLU A 196 -3.94 -9.87 -7.72
CA GLU A 196 -2.70 -10.33 -8.33
C GLU A 196 -1.57 -10.26 -7.29
N ALA A 197 -0.71 -11.28 -7.26
CA ALA A 197 0.45 -11.27 -6.38
C ALA A 197 1.69 -10.72 -7.12
N GLY A 198 2.33 -9.71 -6.54
CA GLY A 198 3.56 -9.09 -7.04
C GLY A 198 4.84 -9.57 -6.34
N SER A 199 4.71 -10.33 -5.26
CA SER A 199 5.85 -10.85 -4.48
C SER A 199 5.61 -12.25 -3.92
N ALA A 200 6.66 -12.92 -3.45
CA ALA A 200 6.55 -14.22 -2.76
C ALA A 200 5.70 -14.14 -1.46
N ARG A 201 5.77 -13.00 -0.74
CA ARG A 201 4.91 -12.75 0.43
C ARG A 201 3.46 -12.58 0.01
N GLY A 202 3.24 -11.85 -1.08
CA GLY A 202 1.95 -11.70 -1.74
C GLY A 202 1.32 -13.04 -2.10
N VAL A 203 2.07 -13.92 -2.77
CA VAL A 203 1.61 -15.28 -3.10
C VAL A 203 1.23 -16.07 -1.84
N THR A 204 1.99 -15.92 -0.76
CA THR A 204 1.73 -16.61 0.51
C THR A 204 0.44 -16.14 1.18
N VAL A 205 0.17 -14.82 1.17
CA VAL A 205 -1.09 -14.26 1.68
C VAL A 205 -2.25 -14.63 0.76
N LEU A 206 -2.09 -14.50 -0.56
CA LEU A 206 -3.14 -14.76 -1.54
C LEU A 206 -3.69 -16.19 -1.46
N LYS A 207 -2.82 -17.18 -1.19
CA LYS A 207 -3.23 -18.59 -1.01
C LYS A 207 -4.15 -18.83 0.19
N GLN A 208 -4.19 -17.91 1.15
CA GLN A 208 -5.05 -18.00 2.34
C GLN A 208 -6.43 -17.38 2.11
N LEU A 209 -6.62 -16.66 0.99
CA LEU A 209 -7.86 -15.96 0.69
C LEU A 209 -8.84 -16.90 -0.04
N PRO A 210 -10.16 -16.77 0.21
CA PRO A 210 -11.21 -17.56 -0.45
C PRO A 210 -11.42 -17.08 -1.89
N THR A 211 -10.44 -17.36 -2.74
CA THR A 211 -10.38 -16.87 -4.11
C THR A 211 -10.69 -17.97 -5.12
N ARG A 212 -11.11 -17.55 -6.31
CA ARG A 212 -11.25 -18.42 -7.50
C ARG A 212 -10.57 -17.77 -8.69
N PRO A 213 -10.30 -18.48 -9.80
CA PRO A 213 -9.90 -17.83 -11.04
C PRO A 213 -10.91 -16.75 -11.46
N ALA A 214 -10.42 -15.57 -11.86
CA ALA A 214 -11.26 -14.53 -12.43
C ALA A 214 -11.82 -14.98 -13.78
N SER A 215 -13.05 -14.61 -14.10
CA SER A 215 -13.65 -14.82 -15.42
C SER A 215 -13.11 -13.81 -16.43
N THR A 216 -13.28 -14.08 -17.72
CA THR A 216 -12.91 -13.12 -18.78
C THR A 216 -13.73 -11.84 -18.67
N ALA A 217 -15.03 -11.93 -18.37
CA ALA A 217 -15.88 -10.76 -18.19
C ALA A 217 -15.42 -9.85 -17.03
N GLU A 218 -14.99 -10.44 -15.90
CA GLU A 218 -14.44 -9.67 -14.77
C GLU A 218 -13.12 -8.98 -15.13
N ARG A 219 -12.23 -9.66 -15.88
CA ARG A 219 -10.98 -9.07 -16.38
C ARG A 219 -11.22 -7.94 -17.36
N ASP A 220 -12.12 -8.14 -18.31
CA ASP A 220 -12.45 -7.15 -19.33
C ASP A 220 -13.10 -5.91 -18.70
N LEU A 221 -13.98 -6.11 -17.71
CA LEU A 221 -14.60 -5.00 -16.96
C LEU A 221 -13.55 -4.19 -16.20
N ALA A 222 -12.66 -4.87 -15.47
CA ALA A 222 -11.56 -4.19 -14.76
C ALA A 222 -10.60 -3.47 -15.71
N ALA A 223 -10.37 -4.00 -16.91
CA ALA A 223 -9.55 -3.34 -17.92
C ALA A 223 -10.22 -2.09 -18.52
N HIS A 224 -11.56 -2.04 -18.59
CA HIS A 224 -12.29 -0.86 -19.08
C HIS A 224 -12.36 0.28 -18.05
N GLU A 225 -12.20 -0.02 -16.75
CA GLU A 225 -12.24 0.98 -15.68
C GLU A 225 -10.89 1.65 -15.40
N LEU A 226 -9.82 1.25 -16.09
CA LEU A 226 -8.45 1.74 -15.92
C LEU A 226 -7.93 2.41 -17.20
#